data_AF-A0A1G5UNB2-F1
#
_entry.id   AF-A0A1G5UNB2-F1
#
_cell.length_a   1.000
_cell.length_b   1.000
_cell.length_c   1.000
_cell.angle_alpha   90.00
_cell.angle_beta   90.00
_cell.angle_gamma   90.00
#
_symmetry.space_group_name_H-M   'P 1'
#
loop_
_entity.id
_entity.type
_entity.pdbx_description
1 polymer ?
#
loop_
_entity_poly.entity_id
_entity_poly.type
_entity_poly.pdbx_seq_one_letter_code
_entity_poly.pdbx_strand_id
1 'polypeptide(L)'
;MDLSVKQLDNGMAWELVDLLGRATGTVTQAAPNEFTIHPEGHALTTMAGMKRGPHTSLDAALAEIEKHTRGVCRRDPGKDRV
;
A
#
# COMPACT_ATOMS: atom_id res chain seq x y z
N MET A 1 -7.37 -2.37 -9.86
CA MET A 1 -7.97 -2.86 -8.60
C MET A 1 -8.01 -1.69 -7.65
N ASP A 2 -9.17 -1.38 -7.07
CA ASP A 2 -9.26 -0.28 -6.11
C ASP A 2 -8.96 -0.79 -4.71
N LEU A 3 -8.12 -0.04 -3.98
CA LEU A 3 -7.63 -0.37 -2.66
C LEU A 3 -7.86 0.79 -1.70
N SER A 4 -8.29 0.49 -0.48
CA SER A 4 -8.21 1.37 0.67
C SER A 4 -6.87 1.17 1.38
N VAL A 5 -6.24 2.28 1.77
CA VAL A 5 -4.94 2.31 2.46
C VAL A 5 -5.15 2.83 3.87
N LYS A 6 -4.89 1.99 4.86
CA LYS A 6 -5.09 2.29 6.29
C LYS A 6 -3.76 2.32 7.01
N GLN A 7 -3.44 3.41 7.69
CA GLN A 7 -2.25 3.44 8.54
C GLN A 7 -2.46 2.54 9.77
N LEU A 8 -1.46 1.70 10.06
CA LEU A 8 -1.42 0.88 11.27
C LEU A 8 -0.90 1.71 12.45
N ASP A 9 -1.19 1.26 13.68
CA ASP A 9 -0.90 2.00 14.92
C ASP A 9 0.58 2.35 15.13
N ASN A 10 1.49 1.64 14.46
CA ASN A 10 2.93 1.92 14.53
C ASN A 10 3.36 3.14 13.72
N GLY A 11 2.47 3.73 12.90
CA GLY A 11 2.76 4.88 12.03
C GLY A 11 3.72 4.60 10.87
N MET A 12 4.39 3.45 10.86
CA MET A 12 5.41 3.04 9.89
C MET A 12 4.91 1.98 8.92
N ALA A 13 3.66 1.56 9.03
CA ALA A 13 3.06 0.60 8.13
C ALA A 13 1.64 1.01 7.74
N TRP A 14 1.25 0.63 6.52
CA TRP A 14 -0.06 0.86 5.95
C TRP A 14 -0.60 -0.45 5.41
N GLU A 15 -1.77 -0.86 5.88
CA GLU A 15 -2.49 -2.00 5.35
C GLU A 15 -3.19 -1.62 4.04
N LEU A 16 -3.09 -2.50 3.05
CA LEU A 16 -3.76 -2.40 1.77
C LEU A 16 -4.96 -3.34 1.77
N VAL A 17 -6.16 -2.80 1.70
CA VAL A 17 -7.41 -3.57 1.75
C VAL A 17 -8.19 -3.32 0.48
N ASP A 18 -8.73 -4.35 -0.17
CA ASP A 18 -9.63 -4.14 -1.30
C ASP A 18 -11.00 -3.58 -0.87
N LEU A 19 -11.83 -3.17 -1.82
CA LEU A 19 -13.19 -2.67 -1.53
C LEU A 19 -14.12 -3.73 -0.93
N LEU A 20 -13.70 -5.00 -0.90
CA LEU A 20 -14.44 -6.12 -0.32
C LEU A 20 -13.94 -6.43 1.11
N GLY A 21 -13.03 -5.61 1.66
CA GLY A 21 -12.52 -5.76 3.01
C GLY A 21 -11.42 -6.81 3.16
N ARG A 22 -10.82 -7.29 2.07
CA ARG A 22 -9.77 -8.33 2.10
C ARG A 22 -8.40 -7.68 2.16
N ALA A 23 -7.56 -8.16 3.07
CA ALA A 23 -6.16 -7.78 3.09
C ALA A 23 -5.46 -8.23 1.80
N THR A 24 -4.82 -7.28 1.13
CA THR A 24 -4.07 -7.48 -0.13
C THR A 24 -2.57 -7.27 0.06
N GLY A 25 -2.16 -6.79 1.23
CA GLY A 25 -0.77 -6.61 1.59
C GLY A 25 -0.56 -5.42 2.51
N THR A 26 0.69 -5.04 2.67
CA THR A 26 1.10 -3.89 3.46
C THR A 26 2.15 -3.06 2.71
N VAL A 27 2.25 -1.78 3.04
CA VAL A 27 3.42 -0.96 2.76
C VAL A 27 4.10 -0.69 4.08
N THR A 28 5.40 -0.91 4.17
CA THR A 28 6.19 -0.60 5.37
C THR A 28 7.26 0.42 5.06
N GLN A 29 7.50 1.32 6.00
CA GLN A 29 8.61 2.25 5.98
C GLN A 29 9.78 1.68 6.79
N ALA A 30 10.84 1.26 6.11
CA ALA A 30 12.04 0.72 6.76
C ALA A 30 12.97 1.82 7.28
N ALA A 31 13.00 2.97 6.59
CA ALA A 31 13.81 4.14 6.90
C ALA A 31 13.11 5.42 6.37
N PRO A 32 13.58 6.62 6.73
CA PRO A 32 13.10 7.85 6.10
C PRO A 32 13.19 7.74 4.57
N ASN A 33 12.06 7.95 3.87
CA ASN A 33 11.97 7.81 2.41
C ASN A 33 12.24 6.41 1.86
N GLU A 34 12.09 5.35 2.67
CA GLU A 34 12.28 3.97 2.22
C GLU A 34 11.00 3.16 2.45
N PHE A 35 10.11 3.18 1.45
CA PHE A 35 8.83 2.50 1.49
C PHE A 35 8.87 1.24 0.62
N THR A 36 8.49 0.10 1.21
CA THR A 36 8.46 -1.20 0.53
C THR A 36 7.05 -1.78 0.56
N ILE A 37 6.62 -2.29 -0.60
CA ILE A 37 5.32 -2.93 -0.80
C ILE A 37 5.48 -4.43 -0.59
N HIS A 38 4.64 -4.97 0.28
CA HIS A 38 4.55 -6.38 0.62
C HIS A 38 3.16 -6.90 0.22
N PRO A 39 2.98 -7.39 -1.02
CA PRO A 39 1.72 -7.99 -1.43
C PRO A 39 1.48 -9.30 -0.68
N GLU A 40 0.22 -9.60 -0.40
CA GLU A 40 -0.20 -10.81 0.31
C GLU A 40 -1.42 -11.45 -0.34
N GLY A 41 -1.66 -12.73 -0.03
CA GLY A 41 -2.83 -13.47 -0.50
C GLY A 41 -3.03 -13.40 -2.01
N HIS A 42 -4.24 -13.03 -2.44
CA HIS A 42 -4.60 -12.95 -3.87
C HIS A 42 -3.88 -11.84 -4.62
N ALA A 43 -3.36 -10.82 -3.93
CA ALA A 43 -2.62 -9.73 -4.57
C ALA A 43 -1.20 -10.14 -4.97
N LEU A 44 -0.64 -11.24 -4.45
CA LEU A 44 0.66 -11.75 -4.89
C LEU A 44 0.71 -12.02 -6.39
N THR A 45 -0.36 -12.62 -6.93
CA THR A 45 -0.47 -12.92 -8.37
C THR A 45 -0.74 -11.64 -9.16
N THR A 46 -1.62 -10.78 -8.67
CA THR A 46 -2.02 -9.54 -9.35
C THR A 46 -0.90 -8.49 -9.37
N MET A 47 -0.04 -8.47 -8.35
CA MET A 47 1.12 -7.57 -8.22
C MET A 47 2.44 -8.27 -8.57
N ALA A 48 2.39 -9.43 -9.24
CA ALA A 48 3.57 -10.16 -9.66
C ALA A 48 4.36 -9.35 -10.70
N GLY A 49 5.67 -9.19 -10.48
CA GLY A 49 6.53 -8.42 -11.38
C GLY A 49 6.46 -6.90 -11.20
N MET A 50 5.65 -6.40 -10.26
CA MET A 50 5.66 -4.99 -9.85
C MET A 50 6.94 -4.65 -9.08
N LYS A 51 7.43 -3.41 -9.21
CA LYS A 51 8.53 -2.92 -8.37
C LYS A 51 8.06 -2.72 -6.93
N ARG A 52 8.54 -3.57 -6.02
CA ARG A 52 8.15 -3.53 -4.60
C ARG A 52 8.80 -2.38 -3.81
N GLY A 53 9.95 -1.88 -4.26
CA GLY A 53 10.65 -0.79 -3.59
C GLY A 53 12.17 -0.95 -3.68
N PRO A 54 12.93 -0.14 -2.93
CA PRO A 54 12.42 0.94 -2.09
C PRO A 54 11.86 2.11 -2.91
N HIS A 55 10.78 2.70 -2.42
CA HIS A 55 10.13 3.91 -2.95
C HIS A 55 10.41 5.10 -2.03
N THR A 56 10.53 6.30 -2.60
CA THR A 56 10.93 7.52 -1.86
C THR A 56 9.81 8.10 -0.98
N SER A 57 8.57 7.69 -1.18
CA SER A 57 7.42 8.10 -0.39
C SER A 57 6.33 7.05 -0.45
N LEU A 58 5.37 7.13 0.48
CA LEU A 58 4.15 6.33 0.41
C LEU A 58 3.39 6.62 -0.89
N ASP A 59 3.33 7.88 -1.35
CA ASP A 59 2.66 8.23 -2.61
C ASP A 59 3.31 7.55 -3.81
N ALA A 60 4.64 7.48 -3.86
CA ALA A 60 5.36 6.80 -4.91
C ALA A 60 5.08 5.28 -4.91
N ALA A 61 5.02 4.67 -3.73
CA ALA A 61 4.65 3.26 -3.60
C ALA A 61 3.21 3.01 -4.09
N LEU A 62 2.25 3.84 -3.69
CA LEU A 62 0.86 3.72 -4.11
C LEU A 62 0.70 3.95 -5.62
N ALA A 63 1.39 4.93 -6.20
CA ALA A 63 1.37 5.19 -7.64
C ALA A 63 1.87 3.98 -8.47
N GLU A 64 2.86 3.24 -7.98
CA GLU A 64 3.32 2.01 -8.63
C GLU A 64 2.25 0.91 -8.59
N ILE A 65 1.52 0.78 -7.47
CA ILE A 65 0.39 -0.16 -7.34
C ILE A 65 -0.74 0.24 -8.30
N GLU A 66 -1.11 1.51 -8.36
CA GLU A 66 -2.14 2.02 -9.26
C GLU A 66 -1.78 1.76 -10.72
N LYS A 67 -0.54 2.06 -11.10
CA LYS A 67 0.00 1.81 -12.44
C LYS A 67 -0.06 0.33 -12.81
N HIS A 68 0.32 -0.55 -11.90
CA HIS A 68 0.39 -1.99 -12.17
C HIS A 68 -1.01 -2.64 -12.19
N THR A 69 -1.85 -2.30 -11.23
CA THR A 69 -3.18 -2.90 -11.06
C THR A 69 -4.28 -2.19 -11.86
N ARG A 70 -3.95 -1.05 -12.50
CA ARG A 70 -4.88 -0.17 -13.22
C ARG A 70 -6.11 0.23 -12.37
N GLY A 71 -5.90 0.44 -11.08
CA GLY A 71 -6.94 0.95 -10.17
C GLY A 71 -6.44 2.10 -9.33
N VAL A 72 -7.18 2.42 -8.27
CA VAL A 72 -6.92 3.59 -7.42
C VAL A 72 -6.67 3.18 -5.98
N CYS A 73 -5.63 3.75 -5.38
CA CYS A 73 -5.35 3.64 -3.94
C CYS A 73 -5.96 4.84 -3.22
N ARG A 74 -6.99 4.59 -2.42
CA ARG A 74 -7.65 5.60 -1.59
C ARG A 74 -7.09 5.53 -0.19
N ARG A 75 -6.40 6.59 0.23
CA ARG A 75 -6.01 6.73 1.64
C ARG A 75 -7.26 6.96 2.45
N ASP A 76 -7.50 6.07 3.40
CA ASP A 76 -8.43 6.40 4.47
C ASP A 76 -7.83 7.59 5.21
N PRO A 77 -8.63 8.58 5.61
CA PRO A 77 -8.19 9.65 6.50
C PRO A 77 -7.92 9.03 7.88
N GLY A 78 -6.84 8.27 7.99
CA GLY A 78 -6.37 7.63 9.20
C GLY A 78 -5.98 8.72 10.17
N LYS A 79 -6.85 8.95 11.16
CA LYS A 79 -6.64 9.74 12.39
C LYS A 79 -5.51 10.78 12.31
N ASP A 80 -5.70 11.81 11.50
CA ASP A 80 -5.04 13.10 11.72
C ASP A 80 -5.83 13.85 12.82
N ARG A 81 -6.06 13.18 13.97
CA ARG A 81 -6.86 13.73 15.06
C ARG A 81 -6.06 13.77 16.36
N VAL A 82 -5.66 15.02 16.63
CA VAL A 82 -5.15 15.65 17.86
C VAL A 82 -3.64 15.75 17.96
#